data_AF-A0A7L3XRA5-F1
#
_entry.id   AF-A0A7L3XRA5-F1
#
_cell.length_a   1.000
_cell.length_b   1.000
_cell.length_c   1.000
_cell.angle_alpha   90.00
_cell.angle_beta   90.00
_cell.angle_gamma   90.00
#
_symmetry.space_group_name_H-M   'P 1'
#
loop_
_entity.id
_entity.type
_entity.pdbx_description
1 polymer ?
#
loop_
_entity_poly.entity_id
_entity_poly.type
_entity_poly.pdbx_seq_one_letter_code
_entity_poly.pdbx_strand_id
1 'polypeptide(L)'
;YFLNITVTDPDGLNSTKTVNINIININDERPYFTIKQRIYRIPEEQSPGTIVANITAKDPDDEDSPSRLFYSIQSSDRYFSINPLTGVLQVTGRIDRDALPLQLHPNISLIVQVEDSPSGGHASEMEITIIIDDINDNPPECNPSTFRKEANENVTAGTFLLDLRNYCKDIDVDPSNNRFNFTGLSGFGSNNFALESTVPGRLVMTESIDLENPANLGVEVYSLTVRVQDIAYPNYSSKYPFYTSFDIFLCYIIYIYIRIKPVNEFFPVFSNLSYEFNVPEITKVGSSIGRVNARDKDWPPSVITYSIVAGGGTRDYTNIFWISPTKGHVKILARLDYETTQKHILTVQASDQEKTATASVTVNVLEVNDEEPVCSPNFYSFQIPVSLAVGTNINGFRIECQDRDSDPRSFRYFINEGNVNNHFTFSPRAGSNTSRLILASRFDYESGLDTNWIYRLRVYITDDNLLSARDKATHLIKTGTVTLSIRVIPNPTTVIATTPGFTVVTKRENLYSESAWYVPFVITLGSLLLLGLLGYLGFLLATWVRTRCPPAGKADGTPL
;
A
#
# COMPACT_ATOMS: atom_id res chain seq x y z
N TYR A 1 83.91 45.65 -61.85
CA TYR A 1 85.33 45.94 -61.53
C TYR A 1 85.98 46.72 -62.67
N PHE A 2 86.95 47.59 -62.36
CA PHE A 2 87.78 48.25 -63.38
C PHE A 2 89.21 47.74 -63.27
N LEU A 3 89.71 47.08 -64.32
CA LEU A 3 91.09 46.61 -64.39
C LEU A 3 91.88 47.46 -65.36
N ASN A 4 93.02 47.98 -64.93
CA ASN A 4 93.96 48.66 -65.81
C ASN A 4 94.98 47.62 -66.33
N ILE A 5 94.82 47.22 -67.59
CA ILE A 5 95.73 46.27 -68.23
C ILE A 5 96.81 47.08 -68.95
N THR A 6 98.05 46.92 -68.50
CA THR A 6 99.23 47.54 -69.11
C THR A 6 100.00 46.48 -69.88
N VAL A 7 100.21 46.71 -71.18
CA VAL A 7 101.08 45.88 -72.02
C VAL A 7 102.37 46.65 -72.25
N THR A 8 103.51 46.01 -72.01
CA THR A 8 104.84 46.60 -72.18
C THR A 8 105.64 45.74 -73.16
N ASP A 9 106.33 46.36 -74.11
CA ASP A 9 107.24 45.66 -75.03
C ASP A 9 108.62 45.39 -74.38
N PRO A 10 109.50 44.59 -75.01
CA PRO A 10 110.83 44.27 -74.47
C PRO A 10 111.75 45.49 -74.31
N ASP A 11 111.48 46.58 -75.04
CA ASP A 11 112.25 47.83 -75.01
C ASP A 11 111.72 48.83 -73.96
N GLY A 12 110.65 48.48 -73.25
CA GLY A 12 110.12 49.20 -72.09
C GLY A 12 109.00 50.20 -72.37
N LEU A 13 108.47 50.26 -73.59
CA LEU A 13 107.32 51.10 -73.93
C LEU A 13 106.03 50.41 -73.47
N ASN A 14 105.17 51.14 -72.75
CA ASN A 14 103.92 50.60 -72.23
C ASN A 14 102.67 51.33 -72.72
N SER A 15 101.56 50.60 -72.82
CA SER A 15 100.23 51.14 -73.08
C SER A 15 99.24 50.52 -72.12
N THR A 16 98.46 51.36 -71.44
CA THR A 16 97.45 50.93 -70.47
C THR A 16 96.06 51.21 -70.98
N LYS A 17 95.16 50.22 -70.89
CA LYS A 17 93.73 50.40 -71.17
C LYS A 17 92.89 49.88 -70.01
N THR A 18 91.93 50.67 -69.58
CA THR A 18 90.96 50.26 -68.57
C THR A 18 89.91 49.35 -69.21
N VAL A 19 89.77 48.14 -68.68
CA VAL A 19 88.70 47.21 -69.01
C VAL A 19 87.64 47.32 -67.92
N ASN A 20 86.43 47.67 -68.33
CA ASN A 20 85.27 47.58 -67.47
C ASN A 20 84.75 46.14 -67.48
N ILE A 21 84.80 45.49 -66.32
CA ILE A 21 84.20 44.17 -66.09
C ILE A 21 82.88 44.38 -65.38
N ASN A 22 81.79 44.18 -66.11
CA ASN A 22 80.46 44.08 -65.52
C ASN A 22 80.25 42.63 -65.07
N ILE A 23 80.01 42.42 -63.78
CA ILE A 23 79.53 41.12 -63.30
C ILE A 23 78.03 41.10 -63.60
N ILE A 24 77.57 40.02 -64.22
CA ILE A 24 76.15 39.78 -64.44
C ILE A 24 75.73 38.78 -63.38
N ASN A 25 74.77 39.16 -62.55
CA ASN A 25 74.21 38.25 -61.58
C ASN A 25 73.45 37.12 -62.30
N ILE A 26 73.67 35.89 -61.89
CA ILE A 26 72.94 34.70 -62.35
C ILE A 26 72.20 34.13 -61.14
N ASN A 27 71.10 33.40 -61.36
CA ASN A 27 70.42 32.72 -60.28
C ASN A 27 71.18 31.42 -59.95
N ASP A 28 72.17 31.51 -59.06
CA ASP A 28 73.00 30.38 -58.61
C ASP A 28 72.94 30.12 -57.10
N GLU A 29 72.29 30.98 -56.34
CA GLU A 29 71.94 30.75 -54.94
C GLU A 29 70.46 30.37 -54.80
N ARG A 30 70.09 29.90 -53.61
CA ARG A 30 68.70 29.52 -53.30
C ARG A 30 68.12 30.46 -52.25
N PRO A 31 66.81 30.74 -52.28
CA PRO A 31 66.18 31.54 -51.25
C PRO A 31 66.28 30.83 -49.90
N TYR A 32 66.41 31.58 -48.82
CA TYR A 32 66.44 31.05 -47.46
C TYR A 32 65.48 31.80 -46.54
N PHE A 33 64.81 31.06 -45.66
CA PHE A 33 63.91 31.66 -44.67
C PHE A 33 64.70 32.46 -43.64
N THR A 34 64.31 33.73 -43.45
CA THR A 34 64.88 34.60 -42.41
C THR A 34 64.21 34.40 -41.05
N ILE A 35 62.96 33.89 -41.05
CA ILE A 35 62.23 33.60 -39.82
C ILE A 35 62.80 32.37 -39.11
N LYS A 36 63.01 32.51 -37.80
CA LYS A 36 63.51 31.44 -36.93
C LYS A 36 62.38 30.67 -36.24
N GLN A 37 61.21 31.28 -36.09
CA GLN A 37 60.07 30.69 -35.42
C GLN A 37 59.43 29.60 -36.29
N ARG A 38 59.36 28.38 -35.73
CA ARG A 38 58.77 27.20 -36.38
C ARG A 38 57.46 26.75 -35.76
N ILE A 39 57.13 27.29 -34.57
CA ILE A 39 55.93 26.91 -33.82
C ILE A 39 55.07 28.15 -33.59
N TYR A 40 53.80 28.07 -33.98
CA TYR A 40 52.79 29.10 -33.74
C TYR A 40 51.65 28.51 -32.92
N ARG A 41 51.00 29.35 -32.12
CA ARG A 41 49.80 28.97 -31.37
C ARG A 41 48.68 29.93 -31.72
N ILE A 42 47.52 29.39 -32.05
CA ILE A 42 46.30 30.16 -32.29
C ILE A 42 45.15 29.47 -31.56
N PRO A 43 44.19 30.23 -31.00
CA PRO A 43 42.94 29.64 -30.55
C PRO A 43 42.18 29.04 -31.75
N GLU A 44 41.29 28.10 -31.49
CA GLU A 44 40.31 27.65 -32.49
C GLU A 44 39.25 28.73 -32.80
N GLU A 45 38.28 28.39 -33.65
CA GLU A 45 37.17 29.27 -34.08
C GLU A 45 37.59 30.65 -34.60
N GLN A 46 38.82 30.74 -35.13
CA GLN A 46 39.29 31.96 -35.77
C GLN A 46 38.52 32.22 -37.06
N SER A 47 38.13 33.48 -37.23
CA SER A 47 37.48 33.92 -38.47
C SER A 47 38.43 33.75 -39.67
N PRO A 48 37.91 33.34 -40.85
CA PRO A 48 38.70 33.33 -42.07
C PRO A 48 39.33 34.71 -42.33
N GLY A 49 40.63 34.72 -42.67
CA GLY A 49 41.45 35.92 -42.85
C GLY A 49 42.28 36.32 -41.62
N THR A 50 42.11 35.67 -40.47
CA THR A 50 43.00 35.88 -39.32
C THR A 50 44.44 35.51 -39.67
N ILE A 51 45.36 36.44 -39.43
CA ILE A 51 46.79 36.26 -39.69
C ILE A 51 47.41 35.40 -38.58
N VAL A 52 48.07 34.31 -38.97
CA VAL A 52 48.80 33.39 -38.08
C VAL A 52 50.26 33.83 -37.96
N ALA A 53 50.90 34.10 -39.10
CA ALA A 53 52.31 34.43 -39.16
C ALA A 53 52.66 35.19 -40.45
N ASN A 54 53.76 35.95 -40.41
CA ASN A 54 54.37 36.55 -41.59
C ASN A 54 55.65 35.79 -41.91
N ILE A 55 55.60 34.91 -42.91
CA ILE A 55 56.75 34.12 -43.34
C ILE A 55 57.65 34.99 -44.21
N THR A 56 58.93 35.04 -43.87
CA THR A 56 59.92 35.89 -44.55
C THR A 56 61.11 35.06 -45.00
N ALA A 57 61.58 35.35 -46.20
CA ALA A 57 62.75 34.77 -46.82
C ALA A 57 63.54 35.85 -47.58
N LYS A 58 64.80 35.53 -47.91
CA LYS A 58 65.68 36.35 -48.74
C LYS A 58 66.40 35.45 -49.73
N ASP A 59 66.71 36.00 -50.89
CA ASP A 59 67.64 35.38 -51.83
C ASP A 59 68.97 36.13 -51.80
N PRO A 60 70.13 35.45 -51.66
CA PRO A 60 71.44 36.08 -51.81
C PRO A 60 71.65 36.75 -53.17
N ASP A 61 70.94 36.30 -54.22
CA ASP A 61 71.03 36.86 -55.57
C ASP A 61 70.33 38.24 -55.70
N ASP A 62 69.67 38.73 -54.65
CA ASP A 62 68.80 39.92 -54.70
C ASP A 62 69.45 41.27 -54.34
N GLU A 63 70.77 41.36 -54.20
CA GLU A 63 71.41 42.61 -53.75
C GLU A 63 71.22 43.81 -54.71
N ASP A 64 70.96 43.58 -56.01
CA ASP A 64 70.87 44.64 -57.05
C ASP A 64 69.50 44.74 -57.79
N SER A 65 68.58 43.81 -57.57
CA SER A 65 67.17 43.90 -58.02
C SER A 65 66.33 42.94 -57.19
N PRO A 66 65.24 43.37 -56.53
CA PRO A 66 64.44 42.46 -55.72
C PRO A 66 63.79 41.42 -56.64
N SER A 67 64.28 40.18 -56.63
CA SER A 67 63.50 39.07 -57.16
C SER A 67 62.24 38.94 -56.32
N ARG A 68 61.16 38.58 -57.00
CA ARG A 68 59.87 38.43 -56.35
C ARG A 68 59.80 37.00 -55.83
N LEU A 69 60.06 36.80 -54.55
CA LEU A 69 59.88 35.50 -53.91
C LEU A 69 58.41 35.08 -53.94
N PHE A 70 58.17 33.82 -54.29
CA PHE A 70 56.85 33.20 -54.34
C PHE A 70 56.70 32.17 -53.22
N TYR A 71 55.68 32.36 -52.39
CA TYR A 71 55.39 31.49 -51.26
C TYR A 71 54.24 30.53 -51.59
N SER A 72 54.36 29.27 -51.16
CA SER A 72 53.29 28.27 -51.32
C SER A 72 53.27 27.30 -50.14
N ILE A 73 52.15 26.60 -49.96
CA ILE A 73 52.05 25.46 -49.04
C ILE A 73 52.06 24.20 -49.90
N GLN A 74 53.00 23.30 -49.66
CA GLN A 74 53.21 22.12 -50.50
C GLN A 74 52.03 21.14 -50.43
N SER A 75 51.41 21.02 -49.26
CA SER A 75 50.21 20.21 -49.04
C SER A 75 48.95 21.08 -49.10
N SER A 76 47.91 20.60 -49.80
CA SER A 76 46.59 21.22 -49.71
C SER A 76 46.08 21.14 -48.27
N ASP A 77 46.02 22.26 -47.59
CA ASP A 77 45.47 22.38 -46.25
C ASP A 77 44.11 23.09 -46.30
N ARG A 78 43.15 22.62 -45.51
CA ARG A 78 41.78 23.17 -45.47
C ARG A 78 41.61 24.32 -44.48
N TYR A 79 42.57 24.49 -43.57
CA TYR A 79 42.53 25.44 -42.47
C TYR A 79 43.37 26.68 -42.76
N PHE A 80 44.46 26.56 -43.52
CA PHE A 80 45.39 27.65 -43.78
C PHE A 80 45.65 27.92 -45.26
N SER A 81 45.95 29.18 -45.57
CA SER A 81 46.44 29.63 -46.87
C SER A 81 47.59 30.60 -46.67
N ILE A 82 48.55 30.62 -47.59
CA ILE A 82 49.63 31.61 -47.60
C ILE A 82 49.48 32.53 -48.81
N ASN A 83 49.64 33.83 -48.59
CA ASN A 83 49.67 34.77 -49.68
C ASN A 83 50.98 34.59 -50.47
N PRO A 84 50.91 34.29 -51.79
CA PRO A 84 52.09 33.93 -52.56
C PRO A 84 53.08 35.07 -52.76
N LEU A 85 52.68 36.31 -52.51
CA LEU A 85 53.50 37.49 -52.77
C LEU A 85 54.03 38.14 -51.49
N THR A 86 53.37 37.91 -50.35
CA THR A 86 53.72 38.57 -49.08
C THR A 86 54.17 37.60 -48.00
N GLY A 87 53.98 36.29 -48.19
CA GLY A 87 54.29 35.28 -47.18
C GLY A 87 53.35 35.32 -45.96
N VAL A 88 52.25 36.07 -46.01
CA VAL A 88 51.26 36.14 -44.92
C VAL A 88 50.48 34.83 -44.88
N LEU A 89 50.65 34.07 -43.80
CA LEU A 89 49.91 32.85 -43.50
C LEU A 89 48.64 33.21 -42.72
N GLN A 90 47.49 32.79 -43.22
CA GLN A 90 46.18 33.15 -42.67
C GLN A 90 45.21 31.96 -42.63
N VAL A 91 44.22 32.04 -41.74
CA VAL A 91 43.14 31.06 -41.62
C VAL A 91 42.19 31.17 -42.82
N THR A 92 41.76 30.04 -43.38
CA THR A 92 40.81 29.97 -44.51
C THR A 92 39.57 29.11 -44.23
N GLY A 93 39.67 28.14 -43.30
CA GLY A 93 38.56 27.28 -42.90
C GLY A 93 38.35 27.27 -41.38
N ARG A 94 37.15 26.84 -40.94
CA ARG A 94 36.84 26.66 -39.51
C ARG A 94 37.75 25.59 -38.91
N ILE A 95 38.41 25.95 -37.81
CA ILE A 95 39.26 25.09 -37.00
C ILE A 95 38.49 24.82 -35.72
N ASP A 96 38.25 23.54 -35.43
CA ASP A 96 37.48 23.03 -34.29
C ASP A 96 38.37 22.00 -33.59
N ARG A 97 38.82 22.35 -32.39
CA ARG A 97 39.80 21.63 -31.56
C ARG A 97 39.19 20.40 -30.91
N ASP A 98 37.88 20.40 -30.71
CA ASP A 98 37.10 19.34 -30.07
C ASP A 98 36.74 18.21 -31.04
N ALA A 99 36.77 18.51 -32.34
CA ALA A 99 36.56 17.54 -33.39
C ALA A 99 37.83 16.71 -33.70
N LEU A 100 37.61 15.44 -34.05
CA LEU A 100 38.68 14.61 -34.63
C LEU A 100 39.13 15.17 -35.99
N PRO A 101 40.43 15.17 -36.30
CA PRO A 101 41.53 14.57 -35.53
C PRO A 101 42.18 15.50 -34.49
N LEU A 102 41.85 16.80 -34.49
CA LEU A 102 42.50 17.80 -33.64
C LEU A 102 42.31 17.50 -32.15
N GLN A 103 41.20 16.87 -31.79
CA GLN A 103 40.92 16.39 -30.43
C GLN A 103 42.09 15.59 -29.82
N LEU A 104 42.68 14.69 -30.60
CA LEU A 104 43.80 13.83 -30.19
C LEU A 104 45.16 14.47 -30.47
N HIS A 105 45.24 15.29 -31.53
CA HIS A 105 46.48 15.85 -32.04
C HIS A 105 46.29 17.34 -32.35
N PRO A 106 46.62 18.25 -31.40
CA PRO A 106 46.41 19.69 -31.56
C PRO A 106 47.31 20.36 -32.62
N ASN A 107 48.22 19.59 -33.22
CA ASN A 107 49.29 20.11 -34.05
C ASN A 107 48.95 19.92 -35.54
N ILE A 108 48.94 21.01 -36.29
CA ILE A 108 48.86 21.01 -37.75
C ILE A 108 50.27 21.33 -38.28
N SER A 109 50.84 20.42 -39.07
CA SER A 109 52.17 20.61 -39.67
C SER A 109 52.03 21.03 -41.13
N LEU A 110 52.65 22.16 -41.47
CA LEU A 110 52.64 22.75 -42.80
C LEU A 110 54.06 22.81 -43.35
N ILE A 111 54.27 22.36 -44.59
CA ILE A 111 55.53 22.58 -45.31
C ILE A 111 55.33 23.80 -46.20
N VAL A 112 55.97 24.91 -45.83
CA VAL A 112 55.98 26.15 -46.60
C VAL A 112 57.18 26.13 -47.53
N GLN A 113 56.93 26.38 -48.81
CA GLN A 113 57.94 26.47 -49.85
C GLN A 113 58.09 27.93 -50.28
N VAL A 114 59.34 28.35 -50.52
CA VAL A 114 59.66 29.64 -51.13
C VAL A 114 60.52 29.42 -52.36
N GLU A 115 60.15 30.07 -53.47
CA GLU A 115 60.83 29.97 -54.76
C GLU A 115 61.21 31.36 -55.29
N ASP A 116 62.34 31.45 -55.96
CA ASP A 116 62.83 32.69 -56.60
C ASP A 116 62.14 33.02 -57.94
N SER A 117 61.40 32.05 -58.51
CA SER A 117 60.78 32.15 -59.84
C SER A 117 59.53 31.26 -59.93
N PRO A 118 58.43 31.73 -60.56
CA PRO A 118 57.14 31.06 -60.54
C PRO A 118 57.06 29.83 -61.48
N SER A 119 58.13 29.51 -62.21
CA SER A 119 58.17 28.42 -63.19
C SER A 119 59.53 27.72 -63.21
N GLY A 120 59.92 27.13 -62.08
CA GLY A 120 61.08 26.22 -61.98
C GLY A 120 62.37 26.87 -61.50
N GLY A 121 62.27 27.79 -60.52
CA GLY A 121 63.40 28.40 -59.80
C GLY A 121 64.05 27.52 -58.74
N HIS A 122 65.02 28.04 -57.99
CA HIS A 122 65.49 27.38 -56.78
C HIS A 122 64.46 27.53 -55.66
N ALA A 123 64.27 26.44 -54.91
CA ALA A 123 63.26 26.36 -53.85
C ALA A 123 63.89 25.97 -52.52
N SER A 124 63.34 26.51 -51.45
CA SER A 124 63.61 26.08 -50.07
C SER A 124 62.31 25.78 -49.34
N GLU A 125 62.35 24.74 -48.51
CA GLU A 125 61.21 24.29 -47.72
C GLU A 125 61.46 24.51 -46.22
N MET A 126 60.38 24.82 -45.52
CA MET A 126 60.35 25.00 -44.08
C MET A 126 59.09 24.38 -43.51
N GLU A 127 59.27 23.38 -42.64
CA GLU A 127 58.19 22.86 -41.82
C GLU A 127 57.87 23.85 -40.68
N ILE A 128 56.57 24.12 -40.53
CA ILE A 128 55.98 24.94 -39.47
C ILE A 128 54.90 24.11 -38.79
N THR A 129 54.90 24.12 -37.45
CA THR A 129 53.83 23.52 -36.65
C THR A 129 52.93 24.60 -36.07
N ILE A 130 51.63 24.48 -36.28
CA ILE A 130 50.61 25.32 -35.66
C ILE A 130 49.90 24.48 -34.60
N ILE A 131 49.98 24.91 -33.35
CA ILE A 131 49.27 24.29 -32.22
C ILE A 131 47.96 25.05 -32.05
N ILE A 132 46.85 24.31 -32.08
CA ILE A 132 45.52 24.85 -31.85
C ILE A 132 45.24 24.82 -30.35
N ASP A 133 45.07 26.01 -29.77
CA ASP A 133 44.66 26.21 -28.39
C ASP A 133 43.15 26.05 -28.27
N ASP A 134 42.73 25.29 -27.27
CA ASP A 134 41.33 25.02 -26.91
C ASP A 134 40.68 26.28 -26.32
N ILE A 135 39.46 26.59 -26.75
CA ILE A 135 38.63 27.62 -26.12
C ILE A 135 37.41 26.96 -25.47
N ASN A 136 36.85 27.59 -24.44
CA ASN A 136 35.58 27.13 -23.87
C ASN A 136 34.42 27.63 -24.75
N ASP A 137 34.04 26.85 -25.75
CA ASP A 137 32.90 27.12 -26.63
C ASP A 137 31.86 25.99 -26.66
N ASN A 138 32.12 24.85 -26.02
CA ASN A 138 31.10 23.84 -25.78
C ASN A 138 30.60 23.91 -24.33
N PRO A 139 29.27 23.99 -24.11
CA PRO A 139 28.72 23.87 -22.77
C PRO A 139 28.62 22.41 -22.31
N PRO A 140 28.51 22.16 -20.99
CA PRO A 140 28.36 20.81 -20.46
C PRO A 140 27.04 20.18 -20.92
N GLU A 141 27.11 18.96 -21.43
CA GLU A 141 25.95 18.19 -21.87
C GLU A 141 25.67 17.04 -20.89
N CYS A 142 24.41 16.92 -20.45
CA CYS A 142 23.99 15.80 -19.60
C CYS A 142 22.94 14.90 -20.26
N ASN A 143 23.22 13.60 -20.33
CA ASN A 143 22.32 12.62 -20.91
C ASN A 143 22.11 11.42 -19.97
N PRO A 144 20.87 11.16 -19.49
CA PRO A 144 19.65 11.93 -19.73
C PRO A 144 19.61 13.26 -18.96
N SER A 145 18.78 14.20 -19.41
CA SER A 145 18.50 15.47 -18.70
C SER A 145 17.39 15.37 -17.66
N THR A 146 16.68 14.25 -17.63
CA THR A 146 15.55 14.03 -16.73
C THR A 146 15.74 12.75 -15.95
N PHE A 147 15.61 12.83 -14.63
CA PHE A 147 15.75 11.70 -13.72
C PHE A 147 14.46 11.48 -12.94
N ARG A 148 14.15 10.21 -12.73
CA ARG A 148 13.07 9.78 -11.84
C ARG A 148 13.68 8.91 -10.75
N LYS A 149 13.45 9.28 -9.51
CA LYS A 149 13.94 8.57 -8.32
C LYS A 149 12.79 8.29 -7.38
N GLU A 150 12.93 7.23 -6.63
CA GLU A 150 11.98 6.83 -5.60
C GLU A 150 12.76 6.68 -4.28
N ALA A 151 12.14 7.12 -3.19
CA ALA A 151 12.67 6.94 -1.83
C ALA A 151 11.49 6.63 -0.90
N ASN A 152 11.72 5.88 0.17
CA ASN A 152 10.69 5.66 1.18
C ASN A 152 10.64 6.86 2.14
N GLU A 153 9.49 7.09 2.76
CA GLU A 153 9.30 8.21 3.70
C GLU A 153 10.13 8.06 4.99
N ASN A 154 10.34 6.82 5.43
CA ASN A 154 11.10 6.50 6.64
C ASN A 154 12.63 6.59 6.50
N VAL A 155 13.11 7.12 5.39
CA VAL A 155 14.54 7.23 5.09
C VAL A 155 15.14 8.40 5.87
N THR A 156 16.34 8.18 6.41
CA THR A 156 17.03 9.18 7.23
C THR A 156 17.63 10.31 6.38
N ALA A 157 17.80 11.47 7.02
CA ALA A 157 18.60 12.57 6.50
C ALA A 157 20.01 12.11 6.09
N GLY A 158 20.55 12.69 5.02
CA GLY A 158 21.83 12.33 4.42
C GLY A 158 21.77 11.18 3.42
N THR A 159 20.60 10.59 3.16
CA THR A 159 20.50 9.49 2.21
C THR A 159 20.79 9.93 0.78
N PHE A 160 21.65 9.19 0.11
CA PHE A 160 22.05 9.38 -1.28
C PHE A 160 20.92 9.01 -2.26
N LEU A 161 20.67 9.88 -3.24
CA LEU A 161 19.64 9.67 -4.27
C LEU A 161 20.21 9.51 -5.68
N LEU A 162 21.13 10.41 -6.05
CA LEU A 162 21.64 10.51 -7.41
C LEU A 162 23.00 11.19 -7.44
N ASP A 163 23.89 10.69 -8.29
CA ASP A 163 25.16 11.33 -8.62
C ASP A 163 25.09 11.84 -10.06
N LEU A 164 24.93 13.16 -10.20
CA LEU A 164 24.78 13.83 -11.49
C LEU A 164 26.07 13.84 -12.30
N ARG A 165 27.24 13.70 -11.65
CA ARG A 165 28.54 13.74 -12.34
C ARG A 165 28.69 12.60 -13.34
N ASN A 166 28.02 11.47 -13.11
CA ASN A 166 28.07 10.30 -13.98
C ASN A 166 27.33 10.48 -15.32
N TYR A 167 26.53 11.53 -15.45
CA TYR A 167 25.66 11.74 -16.62
C TYR A 167 26.00 12.99 -17.42
N CYS A 168 26.91 13.82 -16.92
CA CYS A 168 27.32 15.07 -17.54
C CYS A 168 28.76 14.96 -18.02
N LYS A 169 29.02 15.50 -19.20
CA LYS A 169 30.36 15.63 -19.75
C LYS A 169 30.46 16.95 -20.50
N ASP A 170 31.67 17.43 -20.62
CA ASP A 170 32.01 18.54 -21.47
C ASP A 170 33.02 18.04 -22.50
N ILE A 171 32.86 18.45 -23.76
CA ILE A 171 33.67 17.94 -24.87
C ILE A 171 34.95 18.76 -25.10
N ASP A 172 35.05 19.95 -24.50
CA ASP A 172 36.25 20.77 -24.51
C ASP A 172 37.47 19.91 -24.13
N VAL A 173 38.57 20.02 -24.86
CA VAL A 173 39.70 19.09 -24.64
C VAL A 173 40.55 19.50 -23.45
N ASP A 174 40.75 20.80 -23.25
CA ASP A 174 41.62 21.25 -22.18
C ASP A 174 40.93 21.17 -20.81
N PRO A 175 41.63 20.64 -19.78
CA PRO A 175 41.06 20.51 -18.44
C PRO A 175 40.63 21.81 -17.77
N SER A 176 41.03 22.97 -18.28
CA SER A 176 40.52 24.25 -17.81
C SER A 176 39.11 24.52 -18.31
N ASN A 177 38.83 24.12 -19.55
CA ASN A 177 37.61 24.46 -20.29
C ASN A 177 36.50 23.44 -20.02
N ASN A 178 36.82 22.14 -19.92
CA ASN A 178 35.82 21.09 -19.64
C ASN A 178 35.39 20.91 -18.18
N ARG A 179 35.72 21.85 -17.30
CA ARG A 179 35.37 21.79 -15.88
C ARG A 179 34.07 22.53 -15.63
N PHE A 180 33.07 21.77 -15.16
CA PHE A 180 31.76 22.29 -14.77
C PHE A 180 31.39 22.02 -13.32
N ASN A 181 30.45 22.80 -12.81
CA ASN A 181 29.85 22.69 -11.48
C ASN A 181 28.34 22.40 -11.54
N PHE A 182 27.79 21.96 -10.41
CA PHE A 182 26.35 21.78 -10.20
C PHE A 182 25.89 22.81 -9.18
N THR A 183 24.98 23.70 -9.59
CA THR A 183 24.49 24.80 -8.75
C THR A 183 22.99 25.00 -8.92
N GLY A 184 22.40 25.92 -8.14
CA GLY A 184 21.03 26.36 -8.35
C GLY A 184 19.96 25.28 -8.11
N LEU A 185 20.18 24.37 -7.14
CA LEU A 185 19.16 23.43 -6.70
C LEU A 185 17.90 24.21 -6.29
N SER A 186 16.84 24.02 -7.04
CA SER A 186 15.60 24.79 -6.96
C SER A 186 14.41 23.92 -7.36
N GLY A 187 13.20 24.45 -7.28
CA GLY A 187 11.96 23.74 -7.63
C GLY A 187 11.08 23.45 -6.41
N PHE A 188 10.09 22.60 -6.62
CA PHE A 188 9.10 22.27 -5.61
C PHE A 188 9.67 21.30 -4.57
N GLY A 189 9.74 21.77 -3.32
CA GLY A 189 10.29 21.05 -2.16
C GLY A 189 11.81 20.89 -2.17
N SER A 190 12.54 21.77 -2.85
CA SER A 190 14.01 21.76 -2.88
C SER A 190 14.66 21.96 -1.51
N ASN A 191 13.93 22.47 -0.52
CA ASN A 191 14.39 22.60 0.87
C ASN A 191 14.64 21.24 1.56
N ASN A 192 14.01 20.16 1.08
CA ASN A 192 14.17 18.81 1.63
C ASN A 192 15.37 18.05 1.01
N PHE A 193 16.11 18.70 0.12
CA PHE A 193 17.22 18.11 -0.61
C PHE A 193 18.42 19.06 -0.64
N ALA A 194 19.62 18.50 -0.81
CA ALA A 194 20.83 19.29 -0.98
C ALA A 194 21.77 18.63 -1.98
N LEU A 195 22.55 19.47 -2.67
CA LEU A 195 23.77 19.03 -3.32
C LEU A 195 24.88 18.98 -2.26
N GLU A 196 25.51 17.82 -2.10
CA GLU A 196 26.56 17.62 -1.10
C GLU A 196 27.76 18.54 -1.38
N SER A 197 28.28 19.22 -0.36
CA SER A 197 29.37 20.20 -0.51
C SER A 197 30.74 19.54 -0.73
N THR A 198 30.92 18.31 -0.26
CA THR A 198 32.18 17.55 -0.34
C THR A 198 32.32 16.81 -1.67
N VAL A 199 31.20 16.43 -2.30
CA VAL A 199 31.16 15.65 -3.55
C VAL A 199 30.26 16.36 -4.56
N PRO A 200 30.84 17.08 -5.55
CA PRO A 200 30.08 17.83 -6.54
C PRO A 200 29.08 16.96 -7.31
N GLY A 201 27.83 17.43 -7.44
CA GLY A 201 26.78 16.76 -8.21
C GLY A 201 26.04 15.65 -7.48
N ARG A 202 26.42 15.34 -6.24
CA ARG A 202 25.73 14.35 -5.41
C ARG A 202 24.51 14.95 -4.74
N LEU A 203 23.32 14.42 -5.07
CA LEU A 203 22.05 14.81 -4.48
C LEU A 203 21.70 13.90 -3.29
N VAL A 204 21.43 14.52 -2.15
CA VAL A 204 21.04 13.85 -0.90
C VAL A 204 19.76 14.45 -0.32
N MET A 205 19.08 13.69 0.54
CA MET A 205 17.98 14.22 1.37
C MET A 205 18.53 14.95 2.59
N THR A 206 17.96 16.12 2.93
CA THR A 206 18.40 16.91 4.11
C THR A 206 17.60 16.58 5.35
N GLU A 207 16.35 16.19 5.19
CA GLU A 207 15.41 15.88 6.26
C GLU A 207 14.67 14.57 5.95
N SER A 208 14.18 13.89 6.98
CA SER A 208 13.24 12.77 6.81
C SER A 208 11.88 13.33 6.41
N ILE A 209 11.34 12.86 5.28
CA ILE A 209 10.04 13.29 4.77
C ILE A 209 8.99 12.29 5.27
N ASP A 210 8.16 12.71 6.22
CA ASP A 210 7.03 11.94 6.77
C ASP A 210 5.72 12.38 6.07
N LEU A 211 5.01 11.47 5.40
CA LEU A 211 3.77 11.76 4.66
C LEU A 211 2.54 11.86 5.58
N GLU A 212 2.58 11.28 6.78
CA GLU A 212 1.53 11.41 7.81
C GLU A 212 1.59 12.76 8.54
N ASN A 213 2.69 13.49 8.41
CA ASN A 213 2.81 14.83 8.98
C ASN A 213 1.91 15.84 8.25
N PRO A 214 0.98 16.51 8.96
CA PRO A 214 0.10 17.53 8.38
C PRO A 214 0.83 18.68 7.67
N ALA A 215 2.09 18.94 8.02
CA ALA A 215 2.91 19.97 7.37
C ALA A 215 3.35 19.59 5.94
N ASN A 216 3.38 18.30 5.60
CA ASN A 216 3.85 17.75 4.33
C ASN A 216 2.70 17.27 3.42
N LEU A 217 1.45 17.56 3.79
CA LEU A 217 0.24 16.92 3.27
C LEU A 217 0.20 16.80 1.74
N GLY A 218 0.27 15.55 1.28
CA GLY A 218 -0.11 15.13 -0.07
C GLY A 218 0.95 15.34 -1.14
N VAL A 219 2.18 15.72 -0.79
CA VAL A 219 3.27 15.84 -1.77
C VAL A 219 3.99 14.50 -1.91
N GLU A 220 3.46 13.63 -2.78
CA GLU A 220 4.15 12.38 -3.15
C GLU A 220 5.32 12.62 -4.11
N VAL A 221 5.31 13.73 -4.85
CA VAL A 221 6.27 13.99 -5.93
C VAL A 221 6.88 15.38 -5.80
N TYR A 222 8.20 15.40 -5.66
CA TYR A 222 9.03 16.58 -5.68
C TYR A 222 9.62 16.77 -7.07
N SER A 223 9.65 18.02 -7.54
CA SER A 223 10.21 18.38 -8.85
C SER A 223 11.33 19.39 -8.66
N LEU A 224 12.56 18.94 -8.88
CA LEU A 224 13.77 19.71 -8.68
C LEU A 224 14.42 20.06 -10.01
N THR A 225 15.08 21.21 -10.03
CA THR A 225 15.95 21.64 -11.12
C THR A 225 17.35 21.88 -10.59
N VAL A 226 18.35 21.37 -11.30
CA VAL A 226 19.77 21.61 -11.03
C VAL A 226 20.39 22.22 -12.28
N ARG A 227 21.19 23.27 -12.10
CA ARG A 227 21.92 23.95 -13.16
C ARG A 227 23.33 23.37 -13.26
N VAL A 228 23.76 23.06 -14.47
CA VAL A 228 25.14 22.66 -14.79
C VAL A 228 25.76 23.75 -15.65
N GLN A 229 26.94 24.22 -15.25
CA GLN A 229 27.63 25.33 -15.90
C GLN A 229 29.15 25.17 -15.78
N ASP A 230 29.87 25.63 -16.79
CA ASP A 230 31.33 25.74 -16.74
C ASP A 230 31.86 26.69 -15.67
N ILE A 231 33.12 26.42 -15.34
CA ILE A 231 33.92 27.21 -14.40
C ILE A 231 34.81 28.21 -15.16
N ALA A 232 35.23 27.91 -16.39
CA ALA A 232 36.16 28.72 -17.17
C ALA A 232 35.53 30.00 -17.75
N TYR A 233 36.36 31.04 -17.88
CA TYR A 233 35.93 32.28 -18.52
C TYR A 233 35.94 32.15 -20.05
N PRO A 234 34.96 32.68 -20.78
CA PRO A 234 33.77 33.41 -20.33
C PRO A 234 32.75 32.55 -19.60
N ASN A 235 32.66 32.74 -18.27
CA ASN A 235 31.48 32.38 -17.52
C ASN A 235 30.43 33.38 -18.00
N TYR A 236 29.72 33.07 -19.09
CA TYR A 236 28.89 34.03 -19.82
C TYR A 236 27.80 34.67 -18.93
N SER A 237 27.51 34.08 -17.77
CA SER A 237 26.74 34.69 -16.67
C SER A 237 27.26 36.05 -16.19
N SER A 238 28.52 36.42 -16.45
CA SER A 238 29.16 37.64 -15.94
C SER A 238 29.39 38.72 -17.01
N LYS A 239 29.13 38.46 -18.30
CA LYS A 239 29.46 39.42 -19.38
C LYS A 239 28.29 40.29 -19.83
N TYR A 240 27.04 39.87 -19.62
CA TYR A 240 25.84 40.65 -20.02
C TYR A 240 24.72 40.57 -18.98
N PRO A 241 24.71 41.44 -17.95
CA PRO A 241 23.69 41.40 -16.88
C PRO A 241 22.30 41.91 -17.30
N PHE A 242 22.08 42.29 -18.57
CA PHE A 242 20.86 42.97 -19.02
C PHE A 242 20.46 42.65 -20.47
N TYR A 243 20.29 41.40 -20.91
CA TYR A 243 19.47 41.12 -22.10
C TYR A 243 18.74 39.79 -22.03
N THR A 244 17.66 39.73 -22.80
CA THR A 244 16.47 38.89 -22.68
C THR A 244 16.54 37.67 -23.60
N SER A 245 16.05 36.53 -23.10
CA SER A 245 15.53 35.37 -23.86
C SER A 245 16.43 34.63 -24.89
N PHE A 246 17.70 34.98 -25.05
CA PHE A 246 18.65 34.22 -25.89
C PHE A 246 19.81 33.56 -25.10
N ASP A 247 20.03 33.94 -23.83
CA ASP A 247 21.01 33.32 -22.90
C ASP A 247 20.58 31.95 -22.34
N ILE A 248 19.50 31.37 -22.87
CA ILE A 248 18.95 30.06 -22.48
C ILE A 248 19.86 28.90 -22.98
N PHE A 249 20.82 29.18 -23.86
CA PHE A 249 21.59 28.15 -24.57
C PHE A 249 22.90 27.68 -23.90
N LEU A 250 23.34 28.26 -22.78
CA LEU A 250 24.70 28.04 -22.25
C LEU A 250 24.76 27.49 -20.81
N CYS A 251 23.62 27.05 -20.27
CA CYS A 251 23.58 26.29 -19.02
C CYS A 251 22.62 25.12 -19.18
N TYR A 252 23.05 23.94 -18.77
CA TYR A 252 22.21 22.76 -18.88
C TYR A 252 21.33 22.64 -17.63
N ILE A 253 20.03 22.43 -17.82
CA ILE A 253 19.09 22.22 -16.72
C ILE A 253 18.74 20.74 -16.65
N ILE A 254 19.01 20.15 -15.49
CA ILE A 254 18.60 18.80 -15.16
C ILE A 254 17.29 18.85 -14.39
N TYR A 255 16.30 18.08 -14.83
CA TYR A 255 15.02 17.89 -14.16
C TYR A 255 15.05 16.61 -13.34
N ILE A 256 14.72 16.68 -12.06
CA ILE A 256 14.73 15.52 -11.16
C ILE A 256 13.37 15.41 -10.51
N TYR A 257 12.69 14.29 -10.75
CA TYR A 257 11.44 13.96 -10.10
C TYR A 257 11.69 12.91 -9.02
N ILE A 258 11.41 13.23 -7.78
CA ILE A 258 11.58 12.32 -6.65
C ILE A 258 10.19 11.96 -6.14
N ARG A 259 9.84 10.68 -6.21
CA ARG A 259 8.61 10.15 -5.64
C ARG A 259 8.89 9.55 -4.27
N ILE A 260 8.22 10.04 -3.25
CA ILE A 260 8.24 9.42 -1.92
C ILE A 260 7.21 8.29 -1.89
N LYS A 261 7.65 7.10 -1.47
CA LYS A 261 6.82 5.92 -1.32
C LYS A 261 6.31 5.85 0.11
N PRO A 262 4.99 5.66 0.29
CA PRO A 262 4.42 5.44 1.60
C PRO A 262 4.89 4.10 2.16
N VAL A 263 5.07 4.05 3.47
CA VAL A 263 5.44 2.88 4.26
C VAL A 263 4.41 2.73 5.36
N ASN A 264 3.91 1.51 5.56
CA ASN A 264 3.05 1.24 6.71
C ASN A 264 3.91 1.31 7.98
N GLU A 265 3.77 2.38 8.76
CA GLU A 265 4.55 2.64 9.99
C GLU A 265 3.67 2.57 11.24
N PHE A 266 2.39 2.93 11.12
CA PHE A 266 1.46 2.96 12.24
C PHE A 266 0.71 1.64 12.40
N PHE A 267 0.14 1.41 13.59
CA PHE A 267 -0.73 0.26 13.84
C PHE A 267 -2.18 0.76 13.83
N PRO A 268 -3.16 -0.08 13.43
CA PRO A 268 -4.57 0.27 13.57
C PRO A 268 -4.90 0.51 15.06
N VAL A 269 -5.63 1.58 15.37
CA VAL A 269 -6.02 1.93 16.74
C VAL A 269 -7.53 1.96 16.86
N PHE A 270 -8.08 1.11 17.74
CA PHE A 270 -9.51 1.17 18.09
C PHE A 270 -9.84 2.46 18.84
N SER A 271 -11.06 2.96 18.64
CA SER A 271 -11.53 4.18 19.30
C SER A 271 -11.60 4.00 20.82
N ASN A 272 -11.93 2.78 21.27
CA ASN A 272 -11.94 2.36 22.67
C ASN A 272 -11.26 0.99 22.80
N LEU A 273 -10.62 0.71 23.95
CA LEU A 273 -10.04 -0.61 24.27
C LEU A 273 -11.11 -1.66 24.58
N SER A 274 -12.29 -1.23 25.02
CA SER A 274 -13.45 -2.08 25.25
C SER A 274 -14.74 -1.44 24.74
N TYR A 275 -15.65 -2.28 24.26
CA TYR A 275 -17.00 -1.93 23.83
C TYR A 275 -18.01 -2.76 24.61
N GLU A 276 -19.14 -2.15 24.97
CA GLU A 276 -20.20 -2.81 25.71
C GLU A 276 -21.53 -2.61 24.99
N PHE A 277 -22.24 -3.71 24.74
CA PHE A 277 -23.54 -3.72 24.07
C PHE A 277 -24.54 -4.47 24.94
N ASN A 278 -25.67 -3.82 25.26
CA ASN A 278 -26.77 -4.43 26.00
C ASN A 278 -27.86 -4.83 25.00
N VAL A 279 -28.20 -6.12 24.94
CA VAL A 279 -29.03 -6.68 23.87
C VAL A 279 -30.10 -7.59 24.48
N PRO A 280 -31.40 -7.32 24.27
CA PRO A 280 -32.48 -8.23 24.68
C PRO A 280 -32.34 -9.62 24.04
N GLU A 281 -32.59 -10.69 24.78
CA GLU A 281 -32.43 -12.05 24.25
C GLU A 281 -33.35 -12.37 23.06
N ILE A 282 -34.54 -11.79 23.05
CA ILE A 282 -35.53 -11.89 21.96
C ILE A 282 -35.11 -11.14 20.68
N THR A 283 -33.93 -10.53 20.65
CA THR A 283 -33.44 -9.79 19.47
C THR A 283 -33.31 -10.72 18.27
N LYS A 284 -33.91 -10.32 17.15
CA LYS A 284 -33.95 -11.13 15.92
C LYS A 284 -32.55 -11.41 15.38
N VAL A 285 -32.31 -12.66 14.97
CA VAL A 285 -31.11 -13.06 14.22
C VAL A 285 -30.92 -12.19 12.97
N GLY A 286 -29.69 -11.75 12.74
CA GLY A 286 -29.31 -10.83 11.67
C GLY A 286 -29.30 -9.36 12.06
N SER A 287 -29.82 -9.01 13.24
CA SER A 287 -29.81 -7.62 13.75
C SER A 287 -28.39 -7.15 14.09
N SER A 288 -28.12 -5.87 13.84
CA SER A 288 -26.87 -5.21 14.24
C SER A 288 -27.00 -4.71 15.67
N ILE A 289 -26.09 -5.10 16.56
CA ILE A 289 -26.11 -4.71 17.98
C ILE A 289 -25.22 -3.51 18.30
N GLY A 290 -24.26 -3.22 17.42
CA GLY A 290 -23.35 -2.10 17.59
C GLY A 290 -22.30 -2.04 16.50
N ARG A 291 -21.34 -1.13 16.66
CA ARG A 291 -20.22 -0.93 15.75
C ARG A 291 -18.95 -0.68 16.53
N VAL A 292 -17.87 -1.35 16.14
CA VAL A 292 -16.51 -1.01 16.55
C VAL A 292 -15.85 -0.19 15.45
N ASN A 293 -14.91 0.67 15.83
CA ASN A 293 -14.24 1.55 14.89
C ASN A 293 -12.76 1.66 15.25
N ALA A 294 -11.89 1.34 14.29
CA ALA A 294 -10.47 1.58 14.33
C ALA A 294 -10.06 2.59 13.26
N ARG A 295 -8.94 3.27 13.49
CA ARG A 295 -8.32 4.21 12.55
C ARG A 295 -6.84 3.87 12.45
N ASP A 296 -6.31 4.07 11.26
CA ASP A 296 -4.87 4.02 11.00
C ASP A 296 -4.40 5.45 10.69
N LYS A 297 -3.16 5.76 11.07
CA LYS A 297 -2.57 7.06 10.82
C LYS A 297 -1.84 7.09 9.47
N ASP A 298 -1.46 5.94 8.91
CA ASP A 298 -0.74 5.85 7.63
C ASP A 298 -1.42 6.65 6.50
N TRP A 299 -0.61 7.19 5.59
CA TRP A 299 -1.03 7.84 4.36
C TRP A 299 -0.42 7.13 3.13
N PRO A 300 -1.21 6.78 2.11
CA PRO A 300 -2.66 6.88 2.05
C PRO A 300 -3.33 5.99 3.11
N PRO A 301 -4.54 6.33 3.56
CA PRO A 301 -5.21 5.60 4.62
C PRO A 301 -5.29 4.10 4.33
N SER A 302 -4.69 3.31 5.23
CA SER A 302 -4.70 1.85 5.15
C SER A 302 -6.12 1.29 5.19
N VAL A 303 -6.38 0.24 4.40
CA VAL A 303 -7.68 -0.43 4.37
C VAL A 303 -7.81 -1.33 5.59
N ILE A 304 -8.56 -0.87 6.59
CA ILE A 304 -8.79 -1.63 7.82
C ILE A 304 -9.87 -2.70 7.61
N THR A 305 -9.51 -3.94 7.94
CA THR A 305 -10.39 -5.10 7.96
C THR A 305 -10.66 -5.56 9.40
N TYR A 306 -11.92 -5.85 9.71
CA TYR A 306 -12.35 -6.30 11.04
C TYR A 306 -12.65 -7.80 11.08
N SER A 307 -12.28 -8.47 12.17
CA SER A 307 -12.60 -9.88 12.41
C SER A 307 -12.83 -10.17 13.90
N ILE A 308 -13.48 -11.29 14.21
CA ILE A 308 -13.58 -11.83 15.58
C ILE A 308 -12.55 -12.95 15.66
N VAL A 309 -11.58 -12.83 16.57
CA VAL A 309 -10.46 -13.78 16.67
C VAL A 309 -10.56 -14.71 17.87
N ALA A 310 -11.35 -14.34 18.87
CA ALA A 310 -11.64 -15.20 20.02
C ALA A 310 -12.99 -14.84 20.66
N GLY A 311 -13.56 -15.82 21.37
CA GLY A 311 -14.80 -15.64 22.12
C GLY A 311 -16.06 -15.60 21.28
N GLY A 312 -17.22 -15.44 21.94
CA GLY A 312 -18.51 -15.31 21.25
C GLY A 312 -19.21 -16.60 20.86
N GLY A 313 -18.74 -17.74 21.33
CA GLY A 313 -19.45 -19.00 21.24
C GLY A 313 -19.95 -19.47 22.61
N THR A 314 -20.94 -20.35 22.59
CA THR A 314 -21.37 -21.18 23.72
C THR A 314 -20.97 -22.63 23.45
N ARG A 315 -21.32 -23.57 24.34
CA ARG A 315 -21.14 -25.01 24.08
C ARG A 315 -21.88 -25.47 22.82
N ASP A 316 -23.01 -24.83 22.50
CA ASP A 316 -23.92 -25.26 21.44
C ASP A 316 -23.70 -24.50 20.12
N TYR A 317 -23.11 -23.30 20.17
CA TYR A 317 -22.87 -22.47 19.00
C TYR A 317 -21.47 -21.87 19.02
N THR A 318 -20.64 -22.17 18.01
CA THR A 318 -19.29 -21.59 17.89
C THR A 318 -19.30 -20.15 17.37
N ASN A 319 -20.31 -19.77 16.59
CA ASN A 319 -20.36 -18.48 15.88
C ASN A 319 -21.69 -17.75 16.16
N ILE A 320 -21.86 -17.19 17.37
CA ILE A 320 -23.08 -16.43 17.72
C ILE A 320 -23.05 -15.03 17.14
N PHE A 321 -21.85 -14.47 16.95
CA PHE A 321 -21.66 -13.11 16.45
C PHE A 321 -20.87 -13.09 15.14
N TRP A 322 -21.16 -12.10 14.31
CA TRP A 322 -20.41 -11.78 13.11
C TRP A 322 -20.07 -10.30 13.08
N ILE A 323 -18.88 -9.97 12.60
CA ILE A 323 -18.47 -8.59 12.39
C ILE A 323 -18.33 -8.29 10.90
N SER A 324 -18.85 -7.15 10.47
CA SER A 324 -18.65 -6.66 9.11
C SER A 324 -17.19 -6.31 8.88
N PRO A 325 -16.49 -6.98 7.94
CA PRO A 325 -15.05 -6.79 7.77
C PRO A 325 -14.69 -5.40 7.27
N THR A 326 -15.59 -4.68 6.63
CA THR A 326 -15.32 -3.31 6.13
C THR A 326 -15.93 -2.21 6.98
N LYS A 327 -17.03 -2.48 7.69
CA LYS A 327 -17.77 -1.45 8.44
C LYS A 327 -17.68 -1.59 9.95
N GLY A 328 -17.19 -2.71 10.48
CA GLY A 328 -17.08 -2.96 11.92
C GLY A 328 -18.42 -3.16 12.65
N HIS A 329 -19.53 -3.36 11.93
CA HIS A 329 -20.83 -3.65 12.54
C HIS A 329 -20.86 -5.08 13.10
N VAL A 330 -21.23 -5.21 14.38
CA VAL A 330 -21.42 -6.51 15.03
C VAL A 330 -22.88 -6.92 14.90
N LYS A 331 -23.12 -8.14 14.40
CA LYS A 331 -24.44 -8.74 14.19
C LYS A 331 -24.59 -10.06 14.92
N ILE A 332 -25.83 -10.39 15.22
CA ILE A 332 -26.24 -11.67 15.81
C ILE A 332 -26.48 -12.70 14.70
N LEU A 333 -25.93 -13.90 14.83
CA LEU A 333 -26.13 -15.04 13.91
C LEU A 333 -26.91 -16.20 14.54
N ALA A 334 -26.92 -16.32 15.86
CA ALA A 334 -27.69 -17.31 16.60
C ALA A 334 -28.55 -16.62 17.66
N ARG A 335 -29.64 -17.28 18.10
CA ARG A 335 -30.49 -16.72 19.16
C ARG A 335 -29.68 -16.55 20.44
N LEU A 336 -29.94 -15.45 21.14
CA LEU A 336 -29.43 -15.23 22.49
C LEU A 336 -30.46 -15.78 23.47
N ASP A 337 -29.98 -16.21 24.62
CA ASP A 337 -30.76 -16.86 25.67
C ASP A 337 -30.05 -16.53 26.99
N TYR A 338 -30.74 -15.76 27.83
CA TYR A 338 -30.21 -15.22 29.08
C TYR A 338 -30.05 -16.32 30.12
N GLU A 339 -30.99 -17.26 30.19
CA GLU A 339 -31.05 -18.40 31.12
C GLU A 339 -29.83 -19.32 30.93
N THR A 340 -29.30 -19.40 29.70
CA THR A 340 -28.06 -20.15 29.42
C THR A 340 -26.80 -19.29 29.48
N THR A 341 -26.77 -18.13 28.84
CA THR A 341 -25.56 -17.29 28.75
C THR A 341 -25.87 -15.80 28.82
N GLN A 342 -25.70 -15.23 30.00
CA GLN A 342 -25.95 -13.80 30.27
C GLN A 342 -24.92 -12.85 29.65
N LYS A 343 -23.71 -13.34 29.36
CA LYS A 343 -22.60 -12.49 28.92
C LYS A 343 -21.71 -13.18 27.90
N HIS A 344 -21.49 -12.52 26.77
CA HIS A 344 -20.51 -12.93 25.78
C HIS A 344 -19.34 -11.92 25.72
N ILE A 345 -18.11 -12.43 25.79
CA ILE A 345 -16.90 -11.63 25.63
C ILE A 345 -16.25 -12.05 24.33
N LEU A 346 -16.05 -11.09 23.42
CA LEU A 346 -15.41 -11.25 22.12
C LEU A 346 -14.07 -10.51 22.15
N THR A 347 -13.07 -11.08 21.49
CA THR A 347 -11.88 -10.34 21.07
C THR A 347 -12.02 -10.03 19.59
N VAL A 348 -12.18 -8.76 19.27
CA VAL A 348 -12.21 -8.28 17.88
C VAL A 348 -10.82 -7.80 17.47
N GLN A 349 -10.46 -8.01 16.21
CA GLN A 349 -9.21 -7.56 15.62
C GLN A 349 -9.50 -6.59 14.48
N ALA A 350 -8.75 -5.50 14.43
CA ALA A 350 -8.61 -4.63 13.26
C ALA A 350 -7.24 -4.88 12.63
N SER A 351 -7.19 -4.99 11.30
CA SER A 351 -5.94 -5.23 10.56
C SER A 351 -5.89 -4.37 9.30
N ASP A 352 -4.74 -3.76 9.07
CA ASP A 352 -4.38 -3.03 7.84
C ASP A 352 -3.68 -3.93 6.78
N GLN A 353 -3.74 -5.26 6.96
CA GLN A 353 -3.05 -6.34 6.22
C GLN A 353 -1.66 -6.74 6.77
N GLU A 354 -0.90 -5.83 7.36
CA GLU A 354 0.45 -6.13 7.87
C GLU A 354 0.50 -6.15 9.40
N LYS A 355 -0.19 -5.21 10.03
CA LYS A 355 -0.31 -5.01 11.47
C LYS A 355 -1.74 -5.21 11.93
N THR A 356 -1.85 -5.46 13.23
CA THR A 356 -3.10 -5.83 13.86
C THR A 356 -3.20 -5.23 15.24
N ALA A 357 -4.39 -4.78 15.62
CA ALA A 357 -4.73 -4.45 16.99
C ALA A 357 -5.99 -5.19 17.42
N THR A 358 -6.14 -5.40 18.72
CA THR A 358 -7.30 -6.07 19.30
C THR A 358 -8.04 -5.19 20.31
N ALA A 359 -9.34 -5.42 20.43
CA ALA A 359 -10.20 -4.81 21.44
C ALA A 359 -11.19 -5.84 22.01
N SER A 360 -11.65 -5.61 23.23
CA SER A 360 -12.65 -6.46 23.87
C SER A 360 -14.06 -5.94 23.58
N VAL A 361 -14.98 -6.82 23.15
CA VAL A 361 -16.40 -6.50 23.01
C VAL A 361 -17.17 -7.36 23.98
N THR A 362 -17.87 -6.72 24.91
CA THR A 362 -18.78 -7.36 25.84
C THR A 362 -20.20 -7.18 25.36
N VAL A 363 -20.92 -8.29 25.18
CA VAL A 363 -22.35 -8.30 24.90
C VAL A 363 -23.04 -8.82 26.16
N ASN A 364 -23.76 -7.95 26.84
CA ASN A 364 -24.63 -8.33 27.95
C ASN A 364 -26.01 -8.65 27.37
N VAL A 365 -26.46 -9.88 27.60
CA VAL A 365 -27.81 -10.28 27.25
C VAL A 365 -28.73 -9.70 28.32
N LEU A 366 -29.74 -8.96 27.87
CA LEU A 366 -30.78 -8.43 28.74
C LEU A 366 -31.92 -9.44 28.80
N GLU A 367 -32.25 -9.83 30.03
CA GLU A 367 -33.37 -10.69 30.35
C GLU A 367 -34.69 -10.09 29.87
N VAL A 368 -35.52 -10.93 29.25
CA VAL A 368 -36.87 -10.63 28.82
C VAL A 368 -37.74 -11.81 29.19
N ASN A 369 -38.82 -11.56 29.92
CA ASN A 369 -39.78 -12.58 30.34
C ASN A 369 -40.38 -13.37 29.15
N ASP A 370 -39.73 -14.46 28.74
CA ASP A 370 -40.08 -15.26 27.58
C ASP A 370 -40.21 -16.75 27.86
N GLU A 371 -39.92 -17.20 29.08
CA GLU A 371 -40.24 -18.53 29.57
C GLU A 371 -41.60 -18.54 30.27
N GLU A 372 -42.23 -19.71 30.37
CA GLU A 372 -43.54 -19.84 31.03
C GLU A 372 -43.42 -20.48 32.41
N PRO A 373 -44.26 -20.08 33.40
CA PRO A 373 -44.27 -20.72 34.70
C PRO A 373 -44.60 -22.21 34.60
N VAL A 374 -43.68 -23.09 35.01
CA VAL A 374 -43.87 -24.54 35.01
C VAL A 374 -44.18 -25.03 36.42
N CYS A 375 -45.33 -25.66 36.59
CA CYS A 375 -45.76 -26.26 37.86
C CYS A 375 -45.64 -27.79 37.83
N SER A 376 -45.23 -28.40 38.95
CA SER A 376 -45.07 -29.85 39.06
C SER A 376 -45.71 -30.40 40.33
N PRO A 377 -46.64 -31.38 40.24
CA PRO A 377 -47.28 -31.93 39.04
C PRO A 377 -48.17 -30.95 38.25
N ASN A 378 -48.40 -31.23 36.96
CA ASN A 378 -49.33 -30.45 36.11
C ASN A 378 -50.80 -30.95 36.17
N PHE A 379 -51.05 -32.04 36.89
CA PHE A 379 -52.38 -32.61 37.10
C PHE A 379 -52.54 -33.10 38.54
N TYR A 380 -53.69 -32.81 39.15
CA TYR A 380 -54.06 -33.35 40.46
C TYR A 380 -55.50 -33.86 40.48
N SER A 381 -55.76 -34.87 41.31
CA SER A 381 -57.10 -35.42 41.51
C SER A 381 -57.41 -35.59 43.00
N PHE A 382 -58.58 -35.14 43.43
CA PHE A 382 -59.02 -35.15 44.83
C PHE A 382 -60.41 -35.76 44.97
N GLN A 383 -60.68 -36.31 46.16
CA GLN A 383 -62.03 -36.61 46.63
C GLN A 383 -62.26 -35.84 47.93
N ILE A 384 -63.37 -35.10 48.02
CA ILE A 384 -63.73 -34.30 49.19
C ILE A 384 -65.19 -34.55 49.60
N PRO A 385 -65.50 -34.60 50.91
CA PRO A 385 -66.87 -34.77 51.35
C PRO A 385 -67.69 -33.49 51.13
N VAL A 386 -69.00 -33.65 50.91
CA VAL A 386 -69.95 -32.54 50.82
C VAL A 386 -69.98 -31.69 52.10
N SER A 387 -69.66 -32.27 53.26
CA SER A 387 -69.54 -31.59 54.56
C SER A 387 -68.22 -30.86 54.79
N LEU A 388 -67.32 -30.79 53.81
CA LEU A 388 -66.05 -30.10 53.96
C LEU A 388 -66.29 -28.63 54.36
N ALA A 389 -65.68 -28.19 55.47
CA ALA A 389 -65.89 -26.84 55.98
C ALA A 389 -65.29 -25.77 55.04
N VAL A 390 -66.00 -24.64 54.90
CA VAL A 390 -65.52 -23.48 54.14
C VAL A 390 -64.23 -22.94 54.78
N GLY A 391 -63.27 -22.55 53.95
CA GLY A 391 -61.95 -22.06 54.36
C GLY A 391 -60.91 -23.16 54.55
N THR A 392 -61.28 -24.43 54.44
CA THR A 392 -60.32 -25.55 54.56
C THR A 392 -59.47 -25.71 53.29
N ASN A 393 -58.20 -26.07 53.47
CA ASN A 393 -57.32 -26.46 52.37
C ASN A 393 -57.63 -27.90 51.93
N ILE A 394 -57.93 -28.09 50.65
CA ILE A 394 -58.35 -29.39 50.10
C ILE A 394 -57.20 -30.39 50.19
N ASN A 395 -57.34 -31.40 51.06
CA ASN A 395 -56.38 -32.48 51.28
C ASN A 395 -54.92 -32.03 51.44
N GLY A 396 -54.69 -30.86 52.04
CA GLY A 396 -53.34 -30.30 52.22
C GLY A 396 -52.65 -29.88 50.92
N PHE A 397 -53.41 -29.70 49.83
CA PHE A 397 -52.89 -29.33 48.52
C PHE A 397 -52.02 -28.08 48.56
N ARG A 398 -50.92 -28.14 47.80
CA ARG A 398 -50.01 -27.03 47.55
C ARG A 398 -49.58 -27.13 46.10
N ILE A 399 -49.83 -26.07 45.33
CA ILE A 399 -49.22 -25.90 44.02
C ILE A 399 -47.89 -25.17 44.21
N GLU A 400 -46.85 -25.65 43.53
CA GLU A 400 -45.53 -25.04 43.48
C GLU A 400 -45.11 -24.96 42.01
N CYS A 401 -44.78 -23.74 41.59
CA CYS A 401 -44.39 -23.42 40.23
C CYS A 401 -43.00 -22.80 40.24
N GLN A 402 -42.28 -22.97 39.14
CA GLN A 402 -40.97 -22.38 38.92
C GLN A 402 -40.98 -21.74 37.54
N ASP A 403 -40.36 -20.56 37.47
CA ASP A 403 -40.04 -19.91 36.21
C ASP A 403 -38.53 -19.99 36.01
N ARG A 404 -38.08 -20.09 34.76
CA ARG A 404 -36.65 -20.07 34.46
C ARG A 404 -36.12 -18.64 34.45
N ASP A 405 -36.99 -17.68 34.16
CA ASP A 405 -36.68 -16.25 34.20
C ASP A 405 -36.37 -15.84 35.66
N SER A 406 -35.45 -14.88 35.82
CA SER A 406 -34.99 -14.41 37.14
C SER A 406 -36.00 -13.48 37.84
N ASP A 407 -36.83 -12.78 37.08
CA ASP A 407 -38.01 -12.03 37.54
C ASP A 407 -39.20 -12.31 36.60
N PRO A 408 -40.29 -12.92 37.08
CA PRO A 408 -40.77 -12.86 38.46
C PRO A 408 -40.81 -14.16 39.26
N ARG A 409 -40.34 -14.06 40.50
CA ARG A 409 -40.35 -15.16 41.48
C ARG A 409 -41.70 -15.38 42.16
N SER A 410 -42.73 -14.61 41.80
CA SER A 410 -44.05 -14.67 42.42
C SER A 410 -45.12 -14.74 41.35
N PHE A 411 -46.05 -15.67 41.52
CA PHE A 411 -47.06 -15.97 40.51
C PHE A 411 -48.45 -15.55 40.95
N ARG A 412 -49.35 -15.54 39.97
CA ARG A 412 -50.77 -15.30 40.15
C ARG A 412 -51.56 -16.49 39.65
N TYR A 413 -52.55 -16.90 40.44
CA TYR A 413 -53.29 -18.14 40.23
C TYR A 413 -54.75 -17.81 39.91
N PHE A 414 -55.18 -18.21 38.72
CA PHE A 414 -56.54 -18.01 38.24
C PHE A 414 -57.18 -19.33 37.90
N ILE A 415 -58.44 -19.51 38.33
CA ILE A 415 -59.26 -20.64 37.87
C ILE A 415 -60.14 -20.10 36.74
N ASN A 416 -59.79 -20.42 35.50
CA ASN A 416 -60.50 -19.88 34.34
C ASN A 416 -61.78 -20.68 34.04
N GLU A 417 -61.72 -21.99 34.19
CA GLU A 417 -62.80 -22.89 33.80
C GLU A 417 -63.06 -23.98 34.84
N GLY A 418 -64.29 -24.49 34.88
CA GLY A 418 -64.69 -25.64 35.70
C GLY A 418 -65.09 -25.33 37.15
N ASN A 419 -64.91 -24.08 37.62
CA ASN A 419 -65.28 -23.63 38.96
C ASN A 419 -66.74 -23.16 39.04
N VAL A 420 -67.69 -24.06 38.76
CA VAL A 420 -69.12 -23.76 38.84
C VAL A 420 -69.48 -23.30 40.26
N ASN A 421 -70.34 -22.28 40.38
CA ASN A 421 -70.75 -21.69 41.66
C ASN A 421 -69.61 -21.12 42.54
N ASN A 422 -68.40 -20.96 41.99
CA ASN A 422 -67.23 -20.40 42.67
C ASN A 422 -66.82 -21.11 43.97
N HIS A 423 -67.01 -22.44 44.06
CA HIS A 423 -66.66 -23.22 45.25
C HIS A 423 -65.18 -23.23 45.60
N PHE A 424 -64.30 -23.02 44.63
CA PHE A 424 -62.86 -23.14 44.84
C PHE A 424 -62.16 -21.79 44.66
N THR A 425 -61.16 -21.52 45.48
CA THR A 425 -60.27 -20.37 45.32
C THR A 425 -58.86 -20.70 45.76
N PHE A 426 -57.88 -20.04 45.15
CA PHE A 426 -56.52 -20.04 45.64
C PHE A 426 -56.33 -19.06 46.81
N SER A 427 -55.45 -19.40 47.74
CA SER A 427 -55.02 -18.53 48.84
C SER A 427 -53.55 -18.80 49.18
N PRO A 428 -52.63 -17.83 48.97
CA PRO A 428 -52.86 -16.52 48.34
C PRO A 428 -53.11 -16.63 46.83
N ARG A 429 -53.88 -15.70 46.24
CA ARG A 429 -54.14 -15.66 44.78
C ARG A 429 -52.99 -15.06 43.96
N ALA A 430 -52.09 -14.32 44.60
CA ALA A 430 -50.98 -13.61 43.96
C ALA A 430 -49.82 -13.43 44.95
N GLY A 431 -48.63 -13.09 44.46
CA GLY A 431 -47.51 -12.67 45.29
C GLY A 431 -46.80 -13.81 46.02
N SER A 432 -46.96 -15.06 45.54
CA SER A 432 -46.31 -16.23 46.12
C SER A 432 -45.99 -17.26 45.04
N ASN A 433 -44.83 -17.91 45.16
CA ASN A 433 -44.44 -19.05 44.33
C ASN A 433 -45.23 -20.33 44.65
N THR A 434 -45.98 -20.32 45.77
CA THR A 434 -46.86 -21.42 46.16
C THR A 434 -48.25 -20.95 46.58
N SER A 435 -49.27 -21.76 46.28
CA SER A 435 -50.64 -21.46 46.68
C SER A 435 -51.40 -22.72 47.12
N ARG A 436 -52.47 -22.51 47.88
CA ARG A 436 -53.34 -23.56 48.41
C ARG A 436 -54.73 -23.41 47.80
N LEU A 437 -55.40 -24.53 47.54
CA LEU A 437 -56.76 -24.54 47.04
C LEU A 437 -57.70 -24.69 48.24
N ILE A 438 -58.46 -23.64 48.52
CA ILE A 438 -59.41 -23.61 49.62
C ILE A 438 -60.85 -23.67 49.10
N LEU A 439 -61.72 -24.28 49.88
CA LEU A 439 -63.16 -24.25 49.64
C LEU A 439 -63.71 -22.87 50.02
N ALA A 440 -64.21 -22.11 49.05
CA ALA A 440 -64.73 -20.75 49.21
C ALA A 440 -66.21 -20.71 49.63
N SER A 441 -67.00 -21.69 49.20
CA SER A 441 -68.43 -21.79 49.50
C SER A 441 -68.84 -23.24 49.73
N ARG A 442 -69.84 -23.44 50.60
CA ARG A 442 -70.42 -24.76 50.90
C ARG A 442 -71.11 -25.33 49.65
N PHE A 443 -71.10 -26.64 49.49
CA PHE A 443 -71.90 -27.32 48.48
C PHE A 443 -73.36 -27.41 48.90
N ASP A 444 -74.28 -27.22 47.95
CA ASP A 444 -75.72 -27.21 48.16
C ASP A 444 -76.42 -28.09 47.10
N TYR A 445 -76.24 -29.41 47.24
CA TYR A 445 -76.93 -30.41 46.42
C TYR A 445 -78.39 -30.61 46.82
N GLU A 446 -78.76 -30.29 48.07
CA GLU A 446 -80.11 -30.52 48.61
C GLU A 446 -81.14 -29.56 48.02
N SER A 447 -80.77 -28.29 47.78
CA SER A 447 -81.62 -27.31 47.10
C SER A 447 -81.55 -27.39 45.57
N GLY A 448 -80.65 -28.22 45.02
CA GLY A 448 -80.41 -28.35 43.58
C GLY A 448 -79.52 -27.25 42.96
N LEU A 449 -78.92 -26.38 43.77
CA LEU A 449 -77.96 -25.37 43.31
C LEU A 449 -76.67 -25.99 42.74
N ASP A 450 -76.23 -27.10 43.34
CA ASP A 450 -75.12 -27.91 42.82
C ASP A 450 -75.62 -29.18 42.16
N THR A 451 -75.26 -29.36 40.89
CA THR A 451 -75.57 -30.57 40.09
C THR A 451 -74.31 -31.35 39.69
N ASN A 452 -73.13 -30.72 39.78
CA ASN A 452 -71.86 -31.29 39.35
C ASN A 452 -71.15 -32.00 40.48
N TRP A 453 -71.09 -33.34 40.44
CA TRP A 453 -70.31 -34.12 41.41
C TRP A 453 -68.80 -34.16 41.12
N ILE A 454 -68.38 -33.71 39.93
CA ILE A 454 -66.98 -33.68 39.49
C ILE A 454 -66.67 -32.31 38.90
N TYR A 455 -65.75 -31.58 39.53
CA TYR A 455 -65.26 -30.29 39.07
C TYR A 455 -63.89 -30.48 38.42
N ARG A 456 -63.77 -30.11 37.14
CA ARG A 456 -62.51 -30.14 36.39
C ARG A 456 -61.99 -28.71 36.21
N LEU A 457 -61.17 -28.25 37.15
CA LEU A 457 -60.66 -26.89 37.16
C LEU A 457 -59.47 -26.76 36.21
N ARG A 458 -59.50 -25.77 35.33
CA ARG A 458 -58.33 -25.34 34.55
C ARG A 458 -57.73 -24.10 35.22
N VAL A 459 -56.53 -24.27 35.77
CA VAL A 459 -55.80 -23.24 36.50
C VAL A 459 -54.75 -22.65 35.58
N TYR A 460 -54.74 -21.32 35.46
CA TYR A 460 -53.72 -20.54 34.77
C TYR A 460 -52.82 -19.90 35.81
N ILE A 461 -51.52 -20.00 35.60
CA ILE A 461 -50.48 -19.44 36.44
C ILE A 461 -49.74 -18.42 35.61
N THR A 462 -49.88 -17.15 35.96
CA THR A 462 -49.22 -16.05 35.26
C THR A 462 -48.03 -15.55 36.08
N ASP A 463 -46.99 -15.20 35.35
CA ASP A 463 -45.82 -14.45 35.81
C ASP A 463 -46.12 -12.95 35.93
N ASP A 464 -47.38 -12.50 35.81
CA ASP A 464 -47.70 -11.12 36.11
C ASP A 464 -47.50 -10.93 37.61
N ASN A 465 -46.30 -10.49 38.00
CA ASN A 465 -46.03 -9.89 39.29
C ASN A 465 -47.12 -8.84 39.56
N LEU A 466 -47.22 -8.30 40.78
CA LEU A 466 -48.22 -7.28 41.15
C LEU A 466 -48.14 -5.94 40.35
N LEU A 467 -47.55 -5.96 39.15
CA LEU A 467 -47.63 -5.01 38.05
C LEU A 467 -49.02 -4.38 37.96
N SER A 468 -49.02 -3.05 37.92
CA SER A 468 -50.22 -2.26 37.78
C SER A 468 -50.86 -2.53 36.41
N ALA A 469 -52.16 -2.28 36.26
CA ALA A 469 -52.85 -2.46 34.99
C ALA A 469 -52.22 -1.67 33.81
N ARG A 470 -51.41 -0.65 34.11
CA ARG A 470 -50.67 0.17 33.12
C ARG A 470 -49.40 -0.53 32.62
N ASP A 471 -48.74 -1.31 33.48
CA ASP A 471 -47.50 -2.02 33.17
C ASP A 471 -47.76 -3.36 32.47
N LYS A 472 -48.98 -3.91 32.60
CA LYS A 472 -49.42 -5.10 31.86
C LYS A 472 -49.42 -4.94 30.34
N ALA A 473 -49.46 -3.71 29.83
CA ALA A 473 -49.45 -3.44 28.39
C ALA A 473 -48.03 -3.44 27.78
N THR A 474 -46.99 -3.31 28.61
CA THR A 474 -45.59 -3.18 28.16
C THR A 474 -44.75 -4.41 28.44
N HIS A 475 -45.14 -5.25 29.42
CA HIS A 475 -44.44 -6.49 29.76
C HIS A 475 -45.05 -7.68 29.02
N LEU A 476 -44.18 -8.56 28.51
CA LEU A 476 -44.59 -9.87 28.03
C LEU A 476 -45.05 -10.67 29.26
N ILE A 477 -46.24 -11.27 29.18
CA ILE A 477 -46.81 -12.12 30.24
C ILE A 477 -46.91 -13.52 29.66
N LYS A 478 -46.28 -14.50 30.32
CA LYS A 478 -46.40 -15.91 29.98
C LYS A 478 -47.28 -16.62 31.00
N THR A 479 -47.83 -17.75 30.57
CA THR A 479 -48.90 -18.39 31.31
C THR A 479 -48.79 -19.91 31.27
N GLY A 480 -48.47 -20.49 32.43
CA GLY A 480 -48.52 -21.92 32.66
C GLY A 480 -49.95 -22.41 32.91
N THR A 481 -50.18 -23.71 32.71
CA THR A 481 -51.50 -24.33 32.97
C THR A 481 -51.40 -25.60 33.82
N VAL A 482 -52.34 -25.75 34.75
CA VAL A 482 -52.49 -26.93 35.61
C VAL A 482 -53.95 -27.36 35.65
N THR A 483 -54.20 -28.67 35.63
CA THR A 483 -55.56 -29.21 35.69
C THR A 483 -55.83 -29.89 37.03
N LEU A 484 -56.97 -29.57 37.66
CA LEU A 484 -57.41 -30.17 38.93
C LEU A 484 -58.75 -30.89 38.73
N SER A 485 -58.85 -32.14 39.15
CA SER A 485 -60.09 -32.93 39.10
C SER A 485 -60.58 -33.23 40.51
N ILE A 486 -61.64 -32.57 40.95
CA ILE A 486 -62.18 -32.70 42.30
C ILE A 486 -63.51 -33.43 42.23
N ARG A 487 -63.60 -34.60 42.85
CA ARG A 487 -64.86 -35.33 43.03
C ARG A 487 -65.44 -35.05 44.40
N VAL A 488 -66.66 -34.54 44.45
CA VAL A 488 -67.40 -34.39 45.71
C VAL A 488 -68.07 -35.72 46.02
N ILE A 489 -67.99 -36.17 47.27
CA ILE A 489 -68.65 -37.39 47.74
C ILE A 489 -69.71 -37.03 48.80
N PRO A 490 -70.90 -37.66 48.77
CA PRO A 490 -71.91 -37.44 49.79
C PRO A 490 -71.41 -37.90 51.17
N ASN A 491 -71.97 -37.33 52.24
CA ASN A 491 -71.64 -37.76 53.59
C ASN A 491 -72.00 -39.25 53.75
N PRO A 492 -71.13 -40.05 54.39
CA PRO A 492 -71.48 -41.43 54.72
C PRO A 492 -72.70 -41.41 55.65
N THR A 493 -73.81 -41.96 55.19
CA THR A 493 -74.93 -42.32 56.06
C THR A 493 -74.44 -43.50 56.91
N THR A 494 -74.23 -43.29 58.20
CA THR A 494 -73.92 -44.32 59.21
C THR A 494 -74.95 -45.47 59.13
N VAL A 495 -74.65 -46.79 59.20
CA VAL A 495 -73.43 -47.60 59.44
C VAL A 495 -73.68 -48.99 58.80
N ILE A 496 -72.66 -49.65 58.26
CA ILE A 496 -72.17 -50.99 58.69
C ILE A 496 -70.76 -51.14 58.11
N ALA A 497 -69.84 -51.55 58.99
CA ALA A 497 -68.45 -51.76 58.70
C ALA A 497 -68.25 -52.91 57.70
N THR A 498 -67.65 -52.60 56.56
CA THR A 498 -66.71 -53.50 55.89
C THR A 498 -65.51 -52.65 55.50
N THR A 499 -64.36 -52.95 56.08
CA THR A 499 -63.05 -52.42 55.69
C THR A 499 -62.86 -52.47 54.17
N PRO A 500 -62.77 -51.33 53.47
CA PRO A 500 -62.19 -51.30 52.14
C PRO A 500 -60.71 -50.95 52.32
N GLY A 501 -59.84 -51.93 52.10
CA GLY A 501 -58.44 -51.63 51.87
C GLY A 501 -58.35 -50.74 50.63
N PHE A 502 -57.92 -49.49 50.79
CA PHE A 502 -57.62 -48.64 49.66
C PHE A 502 -56.25 -49.08 49.11
N THR A 503 -56.24 -49.70 47.94
CA THR A 503 -55.04 -49.76 47.11
C THR A 503 -54.77 -48.35 46.58
N VAL A 504 -53.67 -47.74 47.01
CA VAL A 504 -53.05 -46.62 46.31
C VAL A 504 -52.55 -47.17 44.98
N VAL A 505 -53.33 -46.99 43.90
CA VAL A 505 -52.83 -47.17 42.55
C VAL A 505 -52.23 -45.83 42.13
N THR A 506 -50.95 -45.63 42.42
CA THR A 506 -50.13 -44.63 41.73
C THR A 506 -50.01 -45.08 40.29
N LYS A 507 -50.93 -44.63 39.43
CA LYS A 507 -50.75 -44.75 37.97
C LYS A 507 -49.67 -43.74 37.59
N ARG A 508 -48.42 -44.18 37.62
CA ARG A 508 -47.31 -43.49 36.95
C ARG A 508 -47.57 -43.67 35.46
N GLU A 509 -48.26 -42.75 34.83
CA GLU A 509 -48.15 -42.63 33.38
C GLU A 509 -46.70 -42.23 33.13
N ASN A 510 -45.94 -43.17 32.58
CA ASN A 510 -44.67 -42.84 31.96
C ASN A 510 -45.03 -41.90 30.81
N LEU A 511 -44.96 -40.59 31.04
CA LEU A 511 -44.74 -39.65 29.96
C LEU A 511 -43.38 -40.05 29.38
N TYR A 512 -43.42 -40.82 28.31
CA TYR A 512 -42.30 -40.85 27.40
C TYR A 512 -42.06 -39.40 26.99
N SER A 513 -40.93 -38.85 27.42
CA SER A 513 -40.38 -37.62 26.86
C SER A 513 -40.43 -37.75 25.33
N GLU A 514 -40.91 -36.73 24.62
CA GLU A 514 -40.94 -36.75 23.15
C GLU A 514 -39.52 -36.96 22.55
N SER A 515 -38.46 -36.74 23.33
CA SER A 515 -37.07 -37.08 22.98
C SER A 515 -36.74 -38.59 22.96
N ALA A 516 -37.62 -39.48 23.45
CA ALA A 516 -37.37 -40.93 23.43
C ALA A 516 -37.48 -41.54 22.02
N TRP A 517 -38.13 -40.85 21.08
CA TRP A 517 -38.08 -41.19 19.65
C TRP A 517 -36.77 -40.76 18.99
N TYR A 518 -36.04 -39.83 19.60
CA TYR A 518 -34.78 -39.33 19.05
C TYR A 518 -33.66 -40.35 19.14
N VAL A 519 -33.65 -41.20 20.18
CA VAL A 519 -32.57 -42.19 20.36
C VAL A 519 -32.61 -43.30 19.30
N PRO A 520 -33.76 -43.95 19.01
CA PRO A 520 -33.83 -44.89 17.89
C PRO A 520 -33.66 -44.20 16.53
N PHE A 521 -34.16 -42.97 16.35
CA PHE A 521 -34.08 -42.26 15.07
C PHE A 521 -32.66 -41.78 14.75
N VAL A 522 -31.89 -41.29 15.74
CA VAL A 522 -30.48 -40.90 15.57
C VAL A 522 -29.59 -42.12 15.39
N ILE A 523 -29.85 -43.22 16.12
CA ILE A 523 -29.10 -44.47 15.92
C ILE A 523 -29.37 -45.04 14.53
N THR A 524 -30.62 -45.03 14.05
CA THR A 524 -30.96 -45.56 12.72
C THR A 524 -30.50 -44.67 11.58
N LEU A 525 -30.69 -43.35 11.67
CA LEU A 525 -30.22 -42.39 10.66
C LEU A 525 -28.69 -42.29 10.66
N GLY A 526 -28.06 -42.30 11.84
CA GLY A 526 -26.61 -42.35 11.99
C GLY A 526 -26.02 -43.65 11.43
N SER A 527 -26.68 -44.79 11.65
CA SER A 527 -26.27 -46.08 11.06
C SER A 527 -26.43 -46.11 9.54
N LEU A 528 -27.51 -45.51 9.01
CA LEU A 528 -27.75 -45.37 7.57
C LEU A 528 -26.73 -44.44 6.89
N LEU A 529 -26.40 -43.31 7.52
CA LEU A 529 -25.36 -42.40 7.03
C LEU A 529 -23.97 -43.03 7.11
N LEU A 530 -23.67 -43.80 8.15
CA LEU A 530 -22.41 -44.54 8.27
C LEU A 530 -22.30 -45.63 7.21
N LEU A 531 -23.37 -46.36 6.93
CA LEU A 531 -23.46 -47.32 5.82
C LEU A 531 -23.29 -46.63 4.46
N GLY A 532 -23.89 -45.45 4.27
CA GLY A 532 -23.71 -44.63 3.08
C GLY A 532 -22.26 -44.16 2.89
N LEU A 533 -21.61 -43.71 3.98
CA LEU A 533 -20.21 -43.31 3.98
C LEU A 533 -19.28 -44.48 3.68
N LEU A 534 -19.52 -45.64 4.30
CA LEU A 534 -18.77 -46.89 4.03
C LEU A 534 -18.95 -47.36 2.58
N GLY A 535 -20.17 -47.27 2.05
CA GLY A 535 -20.46 -47.58 0.65
C GLY A 535 -19.74 -46.62 -0.31
N TYR A 536 -19.73 -45.32 0.01
CA TYR A 536 -19.03 -44.31 -0.80
C TYR A 536 -17.51 -44.45 -0.74
N LEU A 537 -16.94 -44.72 0.44
CA LEU A 537 -15.52 -45.05 0.58
C LEU A 537 -15.15 -46.34 -0.16
N GLY A 538 -16.01 -47.36 -0.13
CA GLY A 538 -15.85 -48.58 -0.91
C GLY A 538 -15.91 -48.33 -2.42
N PHE A 539 -16.81 -47.46 -2.87
CA PHE A 539 -16.89 -47.02 -4.26
C PHE A 539 -15.61 -46.29 -4.69
N LEU A 540 -15.13 -45.34 -3.88
CA LEU A 540 -13.87 -44.63 -4.13
C LEU A 540 -12.68 -45.59 -4.20
N LEU A 541 -12.61 -46.56 -3.28
CA LEU A 541 -11.60 -47.62 -3.28
C LEU A 541 -11.67 -48.48 -4.55
N ALA A 542 -12.87 -48.89 -4.97
CA ALA A 542 -13.07 -49.67 -6.19
C ALA A 542 -12.68 -48.88 -7.45
N THR A 543 -13.03 -47.59 -7.53
CA THR A 543 -12.57 -46.71 -8.62
C THR A 543 -11.05 -46.49 -8.59
N TRP A 544 -10.44 -46.42 -7.41
CA TRP A 544 -8.99 -46.30 -7.26
C TRP A 544 -8.26 -47.58 -7.69
N VAL A 545 -8.77 -48.76 -7.30
CA VAL A 545 -8.23 -50.06 -7.74
C VAL A 545 -8.40 -50.24 -9.26
N ARG A 546 -9.53 -49.83 -9.85
CA ARG A 546 -9.77 -49.95 -11.29
C ARG A 546 -8.92 -49.00 -12.13
N THR A 547 -8.47 -47.89 -11.56
CA THR A 547 -7.59 -46.91 -12.23
C THR A 547 -6.10 -47.23 -12.05
N ARG A 548 -5.72 -47.96 -10.98
CA ARG A 548 -4.32 -48.34 -10.69
C ARG A 548 -3.97 -49.78 -11.07
N CYS A 549 -4.95 -50.67 -11.20
CA CYS A 549 -4.79 -52.06 -11.62
C CYS A 549 -5.86 -52.42 -12.68
N PRO A 550 -5.59 -52.20 -13.98
CA PRO A 550 -6.49 -52.68 -15.02
C PRO A 550 -6.51 -54.23 -15.01
N PRO A 551 -7.69 -54.87 -15.10
CA PRO A 551 -7.75 -56.33 -15.25
C PRO A 551 -7.07 -56.73 -16.56
N ALA A 552 -6.25 -57.78 -16.51
CA ALA A 552 -5.56 -58.36 -17.65
C ALA A 552 -6.55 -58.61 -18.80
N GLY A 553 -6.21 -58.09 -19.99
CA GLY A 553 -7.01 -58.25 -21.19
C GLY A 553 -7.22 -59.71 -21.53
N LYS A 554 -8.48 -60.09 -21.75
CA LYS A 554 -8.81 -61.28 -22.54
C LYS A 554 -8.33 -61.02 -23.97
N ALA A 555 -7.37 -61.83 -24.41
CA ALA A 555 -6.99 -61.91 -25.82
C ALA A 555 -8.17 -62.45 -26.65
N ASP A 556 -8.35 -61.80 -27.80
CA ASP A 556 -9.29 -62.16 -28.87
C ASP A 556 -9.03 -63.56 -29.43
N GLY A 557 -10.14 -64.23 -29.79
CA GLY A 557 -10.34 -64.71 -31.15
C GLY A 557 -9.53 -65.90 -31.68
N THR A 558 -10.18 -67.07 -31.63
CA THR A 558 -10.35 -68.06 -32.73
C THR A 558 -9.16 -68.91 -33.25
N PRO A 559 -9.44 -70.15 -33.68
CA PRO A 559 -8.42 -71.19 -33.90
C PRO A 559 -7.82 -71.16 -35.31
N LEU A 560 -6.49 -71.34 -35.38
CA LEU A 560 -5.76 -72.25 -36.27
C LEU A 560 -4.28 -72.30 -35.87
#